data_AF-A0A7K2ZKR3-F1
#
_entry.id   AF-A0A7K2ZKR3-F1
#
_cell.length_a   1.000
_cell.length_b   1.000
_cell.length_c   1.000
_cell.angle_alpha   90.00
_cell.angle_beta   90.00
_cell.angle_gamma   90.00
#
_symmetry.space_group_name_H-M   'P 1'
#
loop_
_entity.id
_entity.type
_entity.pdbx_description
1 polymer ?
#
loop_
_entity_poly.entity_id
_entity_poly.type
_entity_poly.pdbx_seq_one_letter_code
_entity_poly.pdbx_strand_id
1 'polypeptide(L)'
;GLISHLARPEADTAELARVVRPGGVLALFHPIGRAALAARHGRTVTDDDVRAEPRLRALLAGSGWRLDSYTDEDDRFLALAVRRP
;
A
#
# COMPACT_ATOMS: atom_id res chain seq x y z
N GLY A 1 4.89 6.72 2.27
CA GLY A 1 4.24 5.86 3.26
C GLY A 1 2.86 6.40 3.59
N LEU A 2 2.01 6.62 2.58
CA LEU A 2 0.77 7.40 2.75
C LEU A 2 -0.40 6.55 3.22
N ILE A 3 -0.43 5.24 2.90
CA ILE A 3 -1.62 4.40 3.13
C ILE A 3 -1.97 4.25 4.62
N SER A 4 -0.97 4.29 5.50
CA SER A 4 -1.17 4.23 6.97
C SER A 4 -1.69 5.55 7.57
N HIS A 5 -1.72 6.63 6.79
CA HIS A 5 -2.23 7.94 7.22
C HIS A 5 -3.62 8.25 6.63
N LEU A 6 -4.14 7.40 5.74
CA LEU A 6 -5.49 7.53 5.22
C LEU A 6 -6.50 7.22 6.32
N ALA A 7 -7.49 8.10 6.48
CA ALA A 7 -8.53 7.90 7.48
C ALA A 7 -9.43 6.71 7.11
N ARG A 8 -9.68 6.52 5.81
CA ARG A 8 -10.48 5.41 5.27
C ARG A 8 -9.75 4.81 4.07
N PRO A 9 -8.75 3.94 4.29
CA PRO A 9 -7.81 3.52 3.25
C PRO A 9 -8.47 3.04 1.95
N GLU A 10 -9.54 2.26 2.01
CA GLU A 10 -10.28 1.79 0.83
C GLU A 10 -11.03 2.92 0.10
N ALA A 11 -11.83 3.72 0.81
CA ALA A 11 -12.57 4.83 0.20
C ALA A 11 -11.63 5.90 -0.37
N ASP A 12 -10.57 6.24 0.37
CA ASP A 12 -9.61 7.25 -0.02
C ASP A 12 -8.77 6.79 -1.22
N THR A 13 -8.42 5.49 -1.32
CA THR A 13 -7.77 4.93 -2.53
C THR A 13 -8.72 4.79 -3.71
N ALA A 14 -10.02 4.59 -3.49
CA ALA A 14 -11.02 4.61 -4.56
C ALA A 14 -11.18 6.00 -5.17
N GLU A 15 -11.14 7.06 -4.36
CA GLU A 15 -11.15 8.45 -4.86
C GLU A 15 -9.92 8.77 -5.71
N LEU A 16 -8.73 8.26 -5.33
CA LEU A 16 -7.55 8.34 -6.20
C LEU A 16 -7.79 7.61 -7.53
N ALA A 17 -8.42 6.44 -7.48
CA ALA A 17 -8.70 5.64 -8.67
C ALA A 17 -9.67 6.37 -9.62
N ARG A 18 -10.64 7.12 -9.08
CA ARG A 18 -11.66 7.87 -9.84
C ARG A 18 -11.07 8.94 -10.75
N VAL A 19 -9.96 9.55 -10.34
CA VAL A 19 -9.30 10.66 -11.07
C VAL A 19 -8.11 10.21 -11.91
N VAL A 20 -7.74 8.94 -11.84
CA VAL A 20 -6.60 8.36 -12.57
C VAL A 20 -7.12 7.60 -13.78
N ARG A 21 -6.54 7.84 -14.95
CA ARG A 21 -6.88 7.10 -16.17
C ARG A 21 -6.58 5.60 -16.03
N PRO A 22 -7.33 4.70 -16.68
CA PRO A 22 -6.97 3.29 -16.80
C PRO A 22 -5.50 3.10 -17.22
N GLY A 23 -4.79 2.19 -16.53
CA GLY A 23 -3.36 1.96 -16.72
C GLY A 23 -2.43 2.93 -15.97
N GLY A 24 -2.97 3.93 -15.27
CA GLY A 24 -2.17 4.79 -14.37
C GLY A 24 -1.58 4.01 -13.19
N VAL A 25 -0.46 4.48 -12.65
CA VAL A 25 0.29 3.78 -11.58
C VAL A 25 0.21 4.55 -10.27
N LEU A 26 -0.17 3.84 -9.21
CA LEU A 26 -0.03 4.26 -7.82
C LEU A 26 1.21 3.60 -7.22
N ALA A 27 2.11 4.41 -6.66
CA ALA A 27 3.30 3.93 -5.95
C ALA A 27 3.19 4.21 -4.45
N LEU A 28 3.30 3.16 -3.63
CA LEU A 28 3.38 3.25 -2.18
C LEU A 28 4.81 2.95 -1.77
N PHE A 29 5.52 3.96 -1.25
CA PHE A 29 6.94 3.85 -0.92
C PHE A 29 7.24 4.18 0.55
N HIS A 30 8.20 3.48 1.15
CA HIS A 30 8.83 3.86 2.40
C HIS A 30 10.33 3.49 2.35
N PRO A 31 11.26 4.33 2.86
CA PRO A 31 12.71 4.12 2.71
C PRO A 31 13.30 3.02 3.60
N ILE A 32 12.45 2.18 4.22
CA ILE A 32 12.80 0.97 4.98
C ILE A 32 11.56 0.06 4.98
N GLY A 33 11.76 -1.23 5.16
CA GLY A 33 10.69 -2.24 5.24
C GLY A 33 9.79 -2.13 6.47
N ARG A 34 8.70 -2.89 6.48
CA ARG A 34 7.71 -2.89 7.59
C ARG A 34 8.33 -3.33 8.90
N ALA A 35 9.18 -4.37 8.88
CA ALA A 35 9.85 -4.89 10.07
C ALA A 35 10.83 -3.87 10.66
N ALA A 36 11.71 -3.30 9.84
CA ALA A 36 12.63 -2.24 10.23
C ALA A 36 11.90 -1.00 10.77
N LEU A 37 10.80 -0.58 10.13
CA LEU A 37 9.98 0.54 10.60
C LEU A 37 9.30 0.24 11.94
N ALA A 38 8.74 -0.96 12.11
CA ALA A 38 8.13 -1.36 13.36
C ALA A 38 9.15 -1.33 14.51
N ALA A 39 10.35 -1.87 14.28
CA ALA A 39 11.43 -1.89 15.26
C ALA A 39 11.86 -0.48 15.68
N ARG A 40 11.93 0.49 14.73
CA ARG A 40 12.19 1.90 15.05
C ARG A 40 11.15 2.53 15.98
N HIS A 41 9.94 2.00 15.99
CA HIS A 41 8.85 2.42 16.88
C HIS A 41 8.72 1.53 18.13
N GLY A 42 9.70 0.65 18.41
CA GLY A 42 9.69 -0.22 19.59
C GLY A 42 8.62 -1.31 19.54
N ARG A 43 8.18 -1.72 18.34
CA ARG A 43 7.13 -2.72 18.15
C ARG A 43 7.49 -3.73 17.07
N THR A 44 6.70 -4.80 16.97
CA THR A 44 6.75 -5.75 15.86
C THR A 44 5.69 -5.40 14.79
N VAL A 45 5.80 -6.03 13.62
CA VAL A 45 4.73 -6.01 12.63
C VAL A 45 3.54 -6.80 13.18
N THR A 46 2.35 -6.26 12.98
CA THR A 46 1.09 -6.90 13.41
C THR A 46 0.32 -7.40 12.19
N ASP A 47 -0.60 -8.34 12.43
CA ASP A 47 -1.51 -8.86 11.39
C ASP A 47 -2.44 -7.78 10.84
N ASP A 48 -2.58 -6.65 11.53
CA ASP A 48 -3.36 -5.49 11.12
C ASP A 48 -2.60 -4.47 10.28
N ASP A 49 -1.31 -4.71 9.99
CA ASP A 49 -0.57 -3.83 9.09
C ASP A 49 -1.18 -3.89 7.68
N VAL A 50 -1.88 -2.81 7.30
CA VAL A 50 -2.51 -2.65 5.98
C VAL A 50 -1.53 -2.87 4.84
N ARG A 51 -0.23 -2.64 5.06
CA ARG A 51 0.82 -2.82 4.06
C ARG A 51 1.23 -4.28 3.90
N ALA A 52 0.76 -5.22 4.71
CA ALA A 52 0.97 -6.64 4.48
C ALA A 52 0.37 -7.05 3.13
N GLU A 53 1.13 -7.79 2.31
CA GLU A 53 0.75 -8.07 0.91
C GLU A 53 -0.69 -8.60 0.74
N PRO A 54 -1.20 -9.58 1.53
CA PRO A 54 -2.57 -10.06 1.36
C PRO A 54 -3.61 -8.98 1.65
N ARG A 55 -3.40 -8.15 2.67
CA ARG A 55 -4.31 -7.07 3.06
C ARG A 55 -4.28 -5.93 2.05
N LEU A 56 -3.08 -5.56 1.62
CA LEU A 56 -2.87 -4.52 0.62
C LEU A 56 -3.49 -4.91 -0.72
N ARG A 57 -3.31 -6.16 -1.15
CA ARG A 57 -3.92 -6.71 -2.37
C ARG A 57 -5.44 -6.64 -2.31
N ALA A 58 -6.05 -7.06 -1.20
CA ALA A 58 -7.50 -7.02 -1.03
C ALA A 58 -8.05 -5.59 -1.07
N LEU A 59 -7.44 -4.67 -0.30
CA LEU A 59 -7.81 -3.25 -0.28
C LEU A 59 -7.71 -2.59 -1.66
N LEU A 60 -6.59 -2.81 -2.37
CA LEU A 60 -6.38 -2.25 -3.70
C LEU A 60 -7.38 -2.81 -4.71
N ALA A 61 -7.70 -4.10 -4.63
CA ALA A 61 -8.70 -4.71 -5.50
C ALA A 61 -10.10 -4.13 -5.29
N GLY A 62 -10.50 -3.89 -4.03
CA GLY A 62 -11.78 -3.24 -3.69
C GLY A 62 -11.88 -1.78 -4.12
N SER A 63 -10.74 -1.10 -4.32
CA SER A 63 -10.66 0.33 -4.66
C SER A 63 -10.34 0.60 -6.13
N GLY A 64 -10.43 -0.40 -7.02
CA GLY A 64 -10.23 -0.21 -8.46
C GLY A 64 -8.77 -0.31 -8.93
N TRP A 65 -7.88 -0.84 -8.10
CA TRP A 65 -6.48 -1.04 -8.41
C TRP A 65 -6.12 -2.52 -8.55
N ARG A 66 -5.03 -2.83 -9.25
CA ARG A 66 -4.39 -4.15 -9.25
C ARG A 66 -2.99 -3.99 -8.69
N LEU A 67 -2.67 -4.68 -7.60
CA LEU A 67 -1.29 -4.79 -7.13
C LEU A 67 -0.46 -5.55 -8.19
N ASP A 68 0.59 -4.91 -8.69
CA ASP A 68 1.43 -5.39 -9.80
C ASP A 68 2.81 -5.81 -9.31
N SER A 69 3.38 -5.08 -8.34
CA SER A 69 4.59 -5.46 -7.65
C SER A 69 4.53 -5.13 -6.16
N TYR A 70 5.25 -5.92 -5.36
CA TYR A 70 5.36 -5.77 -3.92
C TYR A 70 6.78 -6.13 -3.47
N THR A 71 7.38 -5.25 -2.68
CA THR A 71 8.71 -5.39 -2.10
C THR A 71 8.66 -4.90 -0.66
N ASP A 72 9.15 -5.71 0.26
CA ASP A 72 9.24 -5.42 1.69
C ASP A 72 10.54 -6.00 2.22
N GLU A 73 11.60 -5.21 2.13
CA GLU A 73 12.98 -5.53 2.49
C GLU A 73 13.46 -4.51 3.53
N ASP A 74 14.52 -4.81 4.28
CA ASP A 74 15.01 -3.90 5.33
C ASP A 74 15.33 -2.49 4.81
N ASP A 75 15.81 -2.39 3.57
CA ASP A 75 16.21 -1.15 2.93
C ASP A 75 15.09 -0.40 2.19
N ARG A 76 13.93 -1.03 1.96
CA ARG A 76 12.75 -0.37 1.37
C ARG A 76 11.47 -1.18 1.48
N PHE A 77 10.37 -0.44 1.49
CA PHE A 77 9.05 -0.95 1.11
C PHE A 77 8.62 -0.26 -0.19
N LEU A 78 8.21 -1.04 -1.18
CA LEU A 78 7.64 -0.53 -2.43
C LEU A 78 6.48 -1.43 -2.88
N ALA A 79 5.32 -0.83 -3.13
CA ALA A 79 4.21 -1.49 -3.82
C ALA A 79 3.77 -0.63 -5.01
N LEU A 80 3.65 -1.26 -6.18
CA LEU A 80 3.11 -0.62 -7.37
C LEU A 80 1.76 -1.22 -7.70
N ALA A 81 0.78 -0.36 -7.95
CA ALA A 81 -0.56 -0.77 -8.33
C ALA A 81 -1.02 -0.04 -9.59
N VAL A 82 -1.69 -0.76 -10.48
CA VAL A 82 -2.17 -0.22 -11.75
C VAL A 82 -3.69 -0.01 -11.65
N ARG A 83 -4.16 1.16 -12.11
CA ARG A 83 -5.59 1.46 -12.21
C ARG A 83 -6.24 0.52 -13.22
N ARG A 84 -7.26 -0.22 -12.78
CA ARG A 84 -8.07 -1.10 -13.64
C ARG A 84 -9.02 -0.26 -14.50
N PRO A 85 -9.60 -0.79 -15.59
CA PRO A 85 -10.76 -0.18 -16.22
C PRO A 85 -11.88 0.04 -15.20
#